data_AF-A0A956Z456-F1
#
_entry.id   AF-A0A956Z456-F1
#
_cell.length_a   1.000
_cell.length_b   1.000
_cell.length_c   1.000
_cell.angle_alpha   90.00
_cell.angle_beta   90.00
_cell.angle_gamma   90.00
#
_symmetry.space_group_name_H-M   'P 1'
#
loop_
_entity.id
_entity.type
_entity.pdbx_description
1 polymer ?
#
loop_
_entity_poly.entity_id
_entity_poly.type
_entity_poly.pdbx_seq_one_letter_code
_entity_poly.pdbx_strand_id
1 'polypeptide(L)' 'MNLEALSQQHLNEMELKLKDLLAVMRKAKLYDDPLVEELRALEMEVAELRRQRFDVSNPEYRGF' A
#
# COMPACT_ATOMS: atom_id res chain seq x y z
N MET A 1 5.31 -3.19 -11.35
CA MET A 1 6.56 -2.82 -10.64
C MET A 1 6.95 -4.05 -9.80
N ASN A 2 8.23 -4.40 -9.61
CA ASN A 2 8.57 -5.59 -8.82
C ASN A 2 8.64 -5.26 -7.32
N LEU A 3 7.47 -5.17 -6.67
CA LEU A 3 7.34 -4.84 -5.25
C LEU A 3 7.83 -5.98 -4.34
N GLU A 4 7.83 -7.22 -4.83
CA GLU A 4 8.29 -8.41 -4.09
C GLU A 4 9.78 -8.36 -3.74
N ALA A 5 10.58 -7.61 -4.50
CA ALA A 5 12.02 -7.43 -4.26
C ALA A 5 12.34 -6.36 -3.20
N LEU A 6 11.36 -5.55 -2.77
CA LEU A 6 11.58 -4.47 -1.82
C LEU A 6 11.70 -5.01 -0.39
N SER A 7 12.46 -4.31 0.48
CA SER A 7 12.49 -4.63 1.90
C SER A 7 11.15 -4.30 2.58
N GLN A 8 10.86 -4.92 3.72
CA GLN A 8 9.66 -4.62 4.51
C GLN A 8 9.58 -3.13 4.89
N GLN A 9 10.73 -2.53 5.23
CA GLN A 9 10.80 -1.12 5.56
C GLN A 9 10.36 -0.24 4.37
N HIS A 10 10.86 -0.52 3.16
CA HIS A 10 10.47 0.25 1.98
C HIS A 10 8.99 0.07 1.63
N LEU A 11 8.41 -1.11 1.85
CA LEU A 11 6.95 -1.32 1.68
C LEU A 11 6.15 -0.47 2.67
N ASN A 12 6.55 -0.43 3.94
CA ASN A 12 5.87 0.40 4.94
C ASN A 12 5.98 1.90 4.63
N GLU A 13 7.16 2.36 4.22
CA GLU A 13 7.37 3.75 3.80
C GLU A 13 6.54 4.11 2.57
N MET A 14 6.43 3.19 1.61
CA MET A 14 5.61 3.38 0.41
C MET A 14 4.12 3.48 0.77
N GLU A 15 3.61 2.59 1.63
CA GLU A 15 2.22 2.63 2.13
C GLU A 15 1.90 3.97 2.80
N LEU A 16 2.81 4.47 3.65
CA LEU A 16 2.64 5.75 4.33
C LEU A 16 2.56 6.91 3.32
N LYS A 17 3.48 6.95 2.36
CA LYS A 17 3.52 8.00 1.33
C LYS A 17 2.29 7.98 0.43
N LEU A 18 1.78 6.78 0.08
CA LEU A 18 0.55 6.65 -0.70
C LEU A 18 -0.66 7.20 0.05
N LYS A 19 -0.79 6.88 1.34
CA LYS A 19 -1.85 7.40 2.20
C LYS A 19 -1.79 8.93 2.32
N ASP A 20 -0.60 9.47 2.53
CA ASP A 20 -0.39 10.91 2.62
C ASP A 20 -0.74 11.62 1.30
N LEU A 21 -0.30 11.07 0.17
CA LEU A 21 -0.59 11.62 -1.15
C LEU A 21 -2.10 11.59 -1.45
N LEU A 22 -2.76 10.46 -1.23
CA LEU A 22 -4.21 10.34 -1.40
C LEU A 22 -4.97 11.31 -0.49
N ALA A 23 -4.50 11.53 0.75
CA ALA A 23 -5.09 12.50 1.66
C ALA A 23 -4.91 13.94 1.18
N VAL A 24 -3.75 14.29 0.61
CA VAL A 24 -3.50 15.61 0.00
C VAL A 24 -4.36 15.80 -1.23
N MET A 25 -4.44 14.82 -2.13
CA MET A 25 -5.30 14.87 -3.33
C MET A 25 -6.77 15.04 -2.94
N ARG A 26 -7.22 14.36 -1.89
CA ARG A 26 -8.56 14.51 -1.32
C ARG A 26 -8.81 15.95 -0.87
N LYS A 27 -7.89 16.55 -0.10
CA LYS A 27 -7.98 17.95 0.35
C LYS A 27 -7.99 18.94 -0.82
N ALA A 28 -7.24 18.63 -1.89
CA ALA A 28 -7.20 19.40 -3.12
C ALA A 28 -8.45 19.22 -4.02
N LYS A 29 -9.40 18.38 -3.60
CA LYS A 29 -10.61 18.02 -4.35
C LYS A 29 -10.35 17.32 -5.70
N LEU A 30 -9.23 16.62 -5.81
CA LEU A 30 -8.83 15.85 -7.00
C LEU A 30 -9.41 14.44 -7.00
N TYR A 31 -10.64 14.24 -6.49
CA TYR A 31 -11.20 12.90 -6.27
C TYR A 31 -11.40 12.11 -7.57
N ASP A 32 -11.73 12.82 -8.66
CA ASP A 32 -12.05 12.23 -9.97
C ASP A 32 -10.82 12.17 -10.89
N ASP A 33 -9.63 12.49 -10.36
CA ASP A 33 -8.40 12.37 -11.12
C ASP A 33 -8.08 10.88 -11.33
N PRO A 34 -7.86 10.40 -12.58
CA PRO A 34 -7.53 9.01 -12.86
C PRO A 34 -6.34 8.49 -12.03
N LEU A 35 -5.41 9.37 -11.66
CA LEU A 35 -4.28 9.05 -10.82
C LEU A 35 -4.70 8.57 -9.41
N VAL A 36 -5.82 9.05 -8.88
CA VAL A 36 -6.32 8.59 -7.56
C VAL A 36 -6.66 7.11 -7.59
N GLU A 37 -7.29 6.63 -8.67
CA GLU A 37 -7.65 5.22 -8.80
C GLU A 37 -6.39 4.34 -8.98
N GLU A 38 -5.41 4.80 -9.76
CA GLU A 38 -4.12 4.11 -9.88
C GLU A 38 -3.37 4.05 -8.53
N LEU A 39 -3.37 5.15 -7.77
CA LEU A 39 -2.74 5.21 -6.45
C LEU A 39 -3.45 4.32 -5.42
N ARG A 40 -4.78 4.20 -5.49
CA ARG A 40 -5.54 3.26 -4.65
C ARG A 40 -5.24 1.81 -4.98
N ALA A 41 -5.16 1.48 -6.27
CA ALA A 41 -4.78 0.14 -6.71
C ALA A 41 -3.38 -0.23 -6.19
N LEU A 42 -2.43 0.71 -6.28
CA LEU A 42 -1.08 0.54 -5.74
C LEU A 42 -1.07 0.42 -4.19
N GLU A 43 -1.88 1.21 -3.48
CA GLU A 43 -2.04 1.09 -2.02
C GLU A 43 -2.51 -0.31 -1.63
N MET A 44 -3.51 -0.85 -2.34
CA MET A 44 -4.02 -2.19 -2.10
C MET A 44 -2.96 -3.27 -2.35
N GLU A 45 -2.21 -3.16 -3.45
CA GLU A 45 -1.15 -4.11 -3.78
C GLU A 45 -0.04 -4.14 -2.72
N VAL A 46 0.39 -2.96 -2.25
CA VAL A 46 1.38 -2.84 -1.16
C VAL A 46 0.84 -3.41 0.15
N ALA A 47 -0.41 -3.12 0.50
CA ALA A 47 -1.04 -3.63 1.71
C ALA A 47 -1.16 -5.17 1.72
N GLU A 48 -1.53 -5.75 0.58
CA GLU A 48 -1.64 -7.20 0.41
C GLU A 48 -0.26 -7.87 0.52
N LEU A 49 0.77 -7.34 -0.16
CA LEU A 49 2.15 -7.83 -0.03
C LEU A 49 2.66 -7.77 1.42
N ARG A 50 2.33 -6.68 2.13
CA ARG A 50 2.68 -6.52 3.53
C ARG A 50 2.01 -7.58 4.40
N ARG A 51 0.72 -7.85 4.17
CA ARG A 51 -0.05 -8.90 4.86
C ARG A 51 0.54 -10.28 4.59
N GLN A 52 0.78 -10.61 3.32
CA GLN A 52 1.38 -11.90 2.93
C GLN A 52 2.74 -12.12 3.60
N ARG A 53 3.59 -11.09 3.66
CA ARG A 53 4.88 -11.18 4.36
C ARG A 53 4.73 -11.32 5.87
N PHE A 54 3.76 -10.65 6.46
CA PHE A 54 3.45 -10.81 7.88
C PHE A 54 2.98 -12.24 8.18
N ASP A 55 2.07 -12.80 7.37
CA ASP A 55 1.54 -14.15 7.53
C ASP A 55 2.60 -15.23 7.26
N VAL A 56 3.56 -14.98 6.37
CA VAL A 56 4.72 -15.85 6.13
C VAL A 56 5.71 -15.82 7.29
N SER A 57 5.94 -14.64 7.89
CA SER A 57 6.85 -14.48 9.03
C SER A 57 6.22 -14.88 10.37
N ASN A 58 4.88 -14.88 10.46
CA ASN A 58 4.11 -15.22 11.65
C ASN A 58 3.02 -16.26 11.32
N PRO A 59 3.40 -17.53 11.10
CA PRO A 59 2.46 -18.58 10.72
C PRO A 59 1.37 -18.84 11.78
N GLU A 60 1.58 -18.42 13.04
CA GLU A 60 0.60 -18.48 14.13
C GLU A 60 -0.63 -17.59 13.90
N TYR A 61 -0.56 -16.63 12.98
CA TYR A 61 -1.63 -15.68 12.66
C TYR A 61 -2.35 -15.97 11.32
N ARG A 62 -2.06 -17.10 10.66
CA ARG A 62 -2.78 -17.50 9.45
C ARG A 62 -4.26 -17.80 9.77
N GLY A 63 -5.14 -16.86 9.47
CA GLY A 63 -6.60 -17.12 9.41
C GLY A 63 -7.51 -16.27 10.31
N PHE A 64 -7.06 -15.11 10.80
CA PHE A 64 -7.96 -14.08 11.36
C PHE A 64 -8.20 -12.92 10.38
#